data_AF-A0A7S3TP76-F1
#
_entry.id   AF-A0A7S3TP76-F1
#
_cell.length_a   1.000
_cell.length_b   1.000
_cell.length_c   1.000
_cell.angle_alpha   90.00
_cell.angle_beta   90.00
_cell.angle_gamma   90.00
#
_symmetry.space_group_name_H-M   'P 1'
#
loop_
_entity.id
_entity.type
_entity.pdbx_description
1 polymer ?
#
loop_
_entity_poly.entity_id
_entity_poly.type
_entity_poly.pdbx_seq_one_letter_code
_entity_poly.pdbx_strand_id
1 'polypeptide(L)'
;QHHHQQQVAHQQMVKQQTDMKKKQEEDRKRRQDEAKRKKEEETKRKYEEAIKKQRGEKAAKTIMSVVQKVRVATPESFPGLKKELEDILEAERENAGDLLNRMKEEADKALTAAQKC
;
A
#
# COMPACT_ATOMS: atom_id res chain seq x y z
N GLN A 1 -32.46 59.49 -26.17
CA GLN A 1 -31.04 59.14 -25.94
C GLN A 1 -30.81 58.37 -24.62
N HIS A 2 -31.48 58.73 -23.51
CA HIS A 2 -31.29 58.07 -22.19
C HIS A 2 -31.66 56.56 -22.14
N HIS A 3 -32.67 56.12 -22.90
CA HIS A 3 -33.10 54.71 -22.91
C HIS A 3 -32.07 53.76 -23.57
N HIS A 4 -31.36 54.25 -24.59
CA HIS A 4 -30.32 53.46 -25.27
C HIS A 4 -29.12 53.20 -24.35
N GLN A 5 -28.70 54.20 -23.57
CA GLN A 5 -27.61 54.06 -22.60
C GLN A 5 -27.95 53.04 -21.49
N GLN A 6 -29.21 53.01 -21.04
CA GLN A 6 -29.68 52.05 -20.05
C GLN A 6 -29.70 50.61 -20.57
N GLN A 7 -30.10 50.40 -21.84
CA GLN A 7 -30.09 49.08 -22.48
C GLN A 7 -28.66 48.54 -22.65
N VAL A 8 -27.70 49.38 -23.05
CA VAL A 8 -26.29 48.98 -23.20
C VAL A 8 -25.68 48.56 -21.86
N ALA A 9 -25.94 49.31 -20.79
CA ALA A 9 -25.46 48.97 -19.45
C ALA A 9 -26.05 47.65 -18.93
N HIS A 10 -27.34 47.39 -19.18
CA HIS A 10 -27.97 46.12 -18.81
C HIS A 10 -27.36 44.94 -19.58
N GLN A 11 -27.15 45.08 -20.89
CA GLN A 11 -26.53 44.03 -21.71
C GLN A 11 -25.10 43.71 -21.26
N GLN A 12 -24.31 44.73 -20.91
CA GLN A 12 -22.96 44.53 -20.37
C GLN A 12 -22.98 43.83 -19.00
N MET A 13 -23.90 44.20 -18.11
CA MET A 13 -24.05 43.56 -16.81
C MET A 13 -24.45 42.08 -16.95
N VAL A 14 -25.40 41.77 -17.85
CA VAL A 14 -25.81 40.38 -18.12
C VAL A 14 -24.63 39.57 -18.64
N LYS A 15 -23.86 40.11 -19.61
CA LYS A 15 -22.66 39.43 -20.14
C LYS A 15 -21.62 39.16 -19.05
N GLN A 16 -21.34 40.13 -18.18
CA GLN A 16 -20.41 39.94 -17.07
C GLN A 16 -20.90 38.87 -16.08
N GLN A 17 -22.20 38.83 -15.79
CA GLN A 17 -22.77 37.80 -14.92
C GLN A 17 -22.70 36.41 -15.56
N THR A 18 -22.95 36.27 -16.86
CA THR A 18 -22.85 34.97 -17.55
C THR A 18 -21.41 34.48 -17.61
N ASP A 19 -20.46 35.36 -17.91
CA ASP A 19 -19.03 35.02 -17.97
C ASP A 19 -18.50 34.62 -16.59
N MET A 20 -18.93 35.34 -15.54
CA MET A 20 -18.57 35.01 -14.15
C MET A 20 -19.13 33.65 -13.73
N LYS A 21 -20.41 33.35 -14.05
CA LYS A 21 -21.01 32.04 -13.75
C LYS A 21 -20.30 30.91 -14.47
N LYS A 22 -19.97 31.07 -15.75
CA LYS A 22 -19.24 30.07 -16.54
C LYS A 22 -17.85 29.80 -15.94
N LYS A 23 -17.12 30.85 -15.57
CA LYS A 23 -15.81 30.72 -14.93
C LYS A 23 -15.89 30.02 -13.57
N GLN A 24 -16.92 30.31 -12.77
CA GLN A 24 -17.14 29.64 -11.49
C GLN A 24 -17.47 28.15 -11.65
N GLU A 25 -18.29 27.80 -12.65
CA GLU A 25 -18.63 26.42 -12.94
C GLU A 25 -17.41 25.62 -13.43
N GLU A 26 -16.62 26.19 -14.34
CA GLU A 26 -15.39 25.57 -14.83
C GLU A 26 -14.36 25.37 -13.71
N ASP A 27 -14.16 26.36 -12.83
CA ASP A 27 -13.25 26.23 -11.69
C ASP A 27 -13.76 25.19 -10.68
N ARG A 28 -15.07 25.17 -10.42
CA ARG A 28 -15.69 24.15 -9.55
C ARG A 28 -15.50 22.74 -10.13
N LYS A 29 -15.74 22.55 -11.43
CA LYS A 29 -15.55 21.27 -12.10
C LYS A 29 -14.09 20.82 -12.05
N ARG A 30 -13.15 21.73 -12.34
CA ARG A 30 -11.71 21.46 -12.26
C ARG A 30 -11.28 21.03 -10.85
N ARG A 31 -11.76 21.71 -9.81
CA ARG A 31 -11.47 21.35 -8.42
C ARG A 31 -12.06 19.98 -8.04
N GLN A 32 -13.26 19.66 -8.50
CA GLN A 32 -13.89 18.36 -8.25
C GLN A 32 -13.12 17.22 -8.93
N ASP A 33 -12.70 17.40 -10.18
CA ASP A 33 -11.93 16.41 -10.91
C ASP A 33 -10.54 16.18 -10.28
N GLU A 34 -9.87 17.26 -9.87
CA GLU A 34 -8.58 17.15 -9.18
C GLU A 34 -8.71 16.44 -7.82
N ALA A 35 -9.71 16.79 -7.02
CA ALA A 35 -9.98 16.14 -5.73
C ALA A 35 -10.29 14.65 -5.90
N LYS A 36 -11.08 14.30 -6.92
CA LYS A 36 -11.40 12.90 -7.23
C LYS A 36 -10.15 12.12 -7.62
N ARG A 37 -9.31 12.67 -8.53
CA ARG A 37 -8.05 12.03 -8.93
C ARG A 37 -7.11 11.81 -7.75
N LYS A 38 -6.98 12.81 -6.87
CA LYS A 38 -6.14 12.71 -5.67
C LYS A 38 -6.63 11.62 -4.71
N LYS A 39 -7.95 11.54 -4.50
CA LYS A 39 -8.56 10.52 -3.63
C LYS A 39 -8.40 9.11 -4.20
N GLU A 40 -8.55 8.94 -5.52
CA GLU A 40 -8.35 7.65 -6.19
C GLU A 40 -6.89 7.19 -6.08
N GLU A 41 -5.93 8.09 -6.30
CA GLU A 41 -4.50 7.78 -6.17
C GLU A 41 -4.12 7.42 -4.73
N GLU A 42 -4.60 8.18 -3.74
CA GLU A 42 -4.35 7.88 -2.32
C GLU A 42 -4.97 6.53 -1.91
N THR A 43 -6.19 6.25 -2.35
CA THR A 43 -6.86 4.97 -2.08
C THR A 43 -6.09 3.81 -2.70
N LYS A 44 -5.61 3.98 -3.94
CA LYS A 44 -4.79 2.97 -4.62
C LYS A 44 -3.48 2.72 -3.88
N ARG A 45 -2.76 3.78 -3.47
CA ARG A 45 -1.51 3.64 -2.70
C ARG A 45 -1.74 2.91 -1.37
N LYS A 46 -2.76 3.31 -0.61
CA LYS A 46 -3.12 2.65 0.66
C LYS A 46 -3.46 1.17 0.48
N TYR A 47 -4.16 0.84 -0.61
CA TYR A 47 -4.49 -0.55 -0.93
C TYR A 47 -3.22 -1.36 -1.25
N GLU A 48 -2.34 -0.83 -2.11
CA GLU A 48 -1.08 -1.50 -2.46
C GLU A 48 -0.17 -1.71 -1.24
N GLU A 49 -0.06 -0.71 -0.36
CA GLU A 49 0.67 -0.82 0.91
C GLU A 49 0.07 -1.88 1.84
N ALA A 50 -1.25 -1.91 1.97
CA ALA A 50 -1.94 -2.91 2.79
C ALA A 50 -1.71 -4.34 2.27
N ILE A 51 -1.75 -4.54 0.95
CA ILE A 51 -1.44 -5.83 0.32
C ILE A 51 0.02 -6.21 0.55
N LYS A 52 0.97 -5.29 0.38
CA LYS A 52 2.40 -5.55 0.64
C LYS A 52 2.63 -5.94 2.10
N LYS A 53 2.01 -5.21 3.04
CA LYS A 53 2.10 -5.51 4.48
C LYS A 53 1.51 -6.90 4.79
N GLN A 54 0.33 -7.21 4.26
CA GLN A 54 -0.31 -8.52 4.47
C GLN A 54 0.55 -9.67 3.93
N ARG A 55 1.18 -9.49 2.76
CA ARG A 55 2.11 -10.49 2.20
C ARG A 55 3.31 -10.70 3.12
N GLY A 56 3.91 -9.63 3.64
CA GLY A 56 5.02 -9.74 4.60
C GLY A 56 4.65 -10.42 5.91
N GLU A 57 3.49 -10.10 6.47
CA GLU A 57 3.00 -10.77 7.69
C GLU A 57 2.71 -12.26 7.45
N LYS A 58 2.14 -12.61 6.29
CA LYS A 58 1.90 -14.01 5.93
C LYS A 58 3.22 -14.76 5.76
N ALA A 59 4.18 -14.20 5.03
CA ALA A 59 5.51 -14.76 4.85
C ALA A 59 6.20 -15.02 6.19
N ALA A 60 6.21 -14.02 7.07
CA ALA A 60 6.78 -14.14 8.42
C ALA A 60 6.10 -15.26 9.22
N LYS A 61 4.77 -15.35 9.19
CA LYS A 61 4.03 -16.42 9.87
C LYS A 61 4.40 -17.81 9.34
N THR A 62 4.53 -17.96 8.02
CA THR A 62 4.93 -19.22 7.40
C THR A 62 6.33 -19.64 7.85
N ILE A 63 7.31 -18.73 7.79
CA ILE A 63 8.68 -19.00 8.24
C ILE A 63 8.69 -19.37 9.73
N MET A 64 8.03 -18.59 10.58
CA MET A 64 8.00 -18.83 12.03
C MET A 64 7.38 -20.18 12.40
N SER A 65 6.41 -20.67 11.63
CA SER A 65 5.84 -22.02 11.82
C SER A 65 6.91 -23.10 11.67
N VAL A 66 7.75 -23.01 10.63
CA VAL A 66 8.86 -23.97 10.42
C VAL A 66 9.95 -23.79 11.47
N VAL A 67 10.31 -22.56 11.83
CA VAL A 67 11.26 -22.27 12.92
C VAL A 67 10.82 -22.93 14.22
N GLN A 68 9.52 -22.88 14.55
CA GLN A 68 8.98 -23.55 15.74
C GLN A 68 9.11 -25.07 15.68
N LYS A 69 8.87 -25.70 14.52
CA LYS A 69 9.11 -27.13 14.34
C LYS A 69 10.58 -27.49 14.53
N VAL A 70 11.49 -26.70 13.96
CA VAL A 70 12.94 -26.92 14.06
C VAL A 70 13.40 -26.90 15.51
N ARG A 71 12.88 -25.99 16.35
CA ARG A 71 13.25 -25.89 17.78
C ARG A 71 13.01 -27.18 18.58
N VAL A 72 12.07 -27.99 18.16
CA VAL A 72 11.69 -29.26 18.82
C VAL A 72 12.00 -30.48 17.95
N ALA A 73 12.84 -30.30 16.93
CA ALA A 73 13.21 -31.37 16.02
C ALA A 73 14.00 -32.46 16.75
N THR A 74 13.71 -33.71 16.41
CA THR A 74 14.53 -34.86 16.76
C THR A 74 15.71 -34.97 15.79
N PRO A 75 16.81 -35.68 16.13
CA PRO A 75 17.93 -35.89 15.22
C PRO A 75 17.54 -36.49 13.86
N GLU A 76 16.52 -37.35 13.84
CA GLU A 76 16.01 -37.97 12.61
C GLU A 76 15.23 -36.98 11.72
N SER A 77 14.46 -36.06 12.33
CA SER A 77 13.64 -35.08 11.60
C SER A 77 14.39 -33.77 11.28
N PHE A 78 15.48 -33.49 11.98
CA PHE A 78 16.25 -32.26 11.85
C PHE A 78 16.77 -31.98 10.43
N PRO A 79 17.40 -32.93 9.69
CA PRO A 79 17.88 -32.67 8.34
C PRO A 79 16.76 -32.24 7.38
N GLY A 80 15.59 -32.86 7.50
CA GLY A 80 14.40 -32.53 6.70
C GLY A 80 13.87 -31.14 7.03
N LEU A 81 13.71 -30.84 8.32
CA LEU A 81 13.20 -29.54 8.79
C LEU A 81 14.16 -28.39 8.51
N LYS A 82 15.48 -28.63 8.56
CA LYS A 82 16.49 -27.64 8.16
C LYS A 82 16.33 -27.27 6.69
N LYS A 83 16.18 -28.27 5.82
CA LYS A 83 15.95 -28.03 4.38
C LYS A 83 14.62 -27.30 4.13
N GLU A 84 13.53 -27.71 4.79
CA GLU A 84 12.23 -27.02 4.71
C GLU A 84 12.37 -25.54 5.13
N LEU A 85 13.17 -25.25 6.15
CA LEU A 85 13.42 -23.89 6.62
C LEU A 85 14.24 -23.07 5.61
N GLU A 86 15.26 -23.65 4.98
CA GLU A 86 16.05 -22.99 3.93
C GLU A 86 15.18 -22.71 2.69
N ASP A 87 14.40 -23.69 2.25
CA ASP A 87 13.50 -23.57 1.10
C ASP A 87 12.43 -22.49 1.34
N ILE A 88 11.83 -22.45 2.54
CA ILE A 88 10.79 -21.44 2.85
C ILE A 88 11.39 -20.04 3.00
N LEU A 89 12.60 -19.90 3.54
CA LEU A 89 13.30 -18.62 3.66
C LEU A 89 13.63 -18.03 2.29
N GLU A 90 14.02 -18.86 1.32
CA GLU A 90 14.26 -18.41 -0.05
C GLU A 90 12.95 -18.11 -0.77
N ALA A 91 11.94 -18.98 -0.67
CA ALA A 91 10.64 -18.79 -1.32
C ALA A 91 9.91 -17.52 -0.85
N GLU A 92 10.02 -17.18 0.44
CA GLU A 92 9.35 -16.03 1.04
C GLU A 92 10.24 -14.79 1.15
N ARG A 93 11.46 -14.83 0.59
CA ARG A 93 12.47 -13.77 0.70
C ARG A 93 11.94 -12.40 0.24
N GLU A 94 11.29 -12.36 -0.92
CA GLU A 94 10.75 -11.12 -1.48
C GLU A 94 9.50 -10.63 -0.77
N ASN A 95 8.68 -11.56 -0.26
CA ASN A 95 7.43 -11.23 0.45
C ASN A 95 7.71 -10.69 1.86
N ALA A 96 8.66 -11.30 2.58
CA ALA A 96 8.99 -10.94 3.96
C ALA A 96 9.56 -9.51 4.08
N GLY A 97 10.23 -9.01 3.05
CA GLY A 97 10.77 -7.64 3.01
C GLY A 97 11.63 -7.33 4.25
N ASP A 98 11.28 -6.27 4.97
CA ASP A 98 12.00 -5.81 6.16
C ASP A 98 12.01 -6.82 7.32
N LEU A 99 11.03 -7.73 7.36
CA LEU A 99 10.95 -8.75 8.42
C LEU A 99 11.96 -9.88 8.21
N LEU A 100 12.53 -10.02 7.01
CA LEU A 100 13.40 -11.15 6.64
C LEU A 100 14.60 -11.29 7.58
N ASN A 101 15.28 -10.19 7.91
CA ASN A 101 16.47 -10.24 8.76
C ASN A 101 16.14 -10.81 10.15
N ARG A 102 15.03 -10.37 10.74
CA ARG A 102 14.55 -10.91 12.01
C ARG A 102 14.19 -12.40 11.90
N MET A 103 13.57 -12.81 10.80
CA MET A 103 13.24 -14.24 10.59
C MET A 103 14.49 -15.10 10.45
N LYS A 104 15.53 -14.60 9.77
CA LYS A 104 16.84 -15.28 9.67
C LYS A 104 17.50 -15.44 11.03
N GLU A 105 17.52 -14.40 11.86
CA GLU A 105 18.05 -14.50 13.23
C GLU A 105 17.30 -15.55 14.07
N GLU A 106 15.98 -15.61 13.96
CA GLU A 106 15.18 -16.60 14.69
C GLU A 106 15.40 -18.03 14.15
N ALA A 107 15.60 -18.17 12.84
CA ALA A 107 15.99 -19.42 12.19
C ALA A 107 17.35 -19.91 12.68
N ASP A 108 18.37 -19.05 12.69
CA ASP A 108 19.72 -19.38 13.13
C ASP A 108 19.74 -19.82 14.61
N LYS A 109 19.00 -19.11 15.48
CA LYS A 109 18.81 -19.51 16.88
C LYS A 109 18.16 -20.89 17.00
N ALA A 110 17.13 -21.16 16.20
CA ALA A 110 16.44 -22.45 16.22
C ALA A 110 17.33 -23.60 15.74
N LEU A 111 18.08 -23.39 14.67
CA LEU A 111 19.05 -24.38 14.16
C LEU A 111 20.14 -24.67 15.19
N THR A 112 20.67 -23.63 15.83
CA THR A 112 21.69 -23.77 16.89
C THR A 112 21.16 -24.53 18.10
N ALA A 113 19.90 -24.28 18.50
CA ALA A 113 19.27 -24.97 19.61
C ALA A 113 19.04 -26.45 19.29
N ALA A 114 18.50 -26.75 18.11
CA ALA A 114 18.22 -28.12 17.69
C ALA A 114 19.49 -28.96 17.50
N GLN A 115 20.62 -28.34 17.11
CA GLN A 115 21.92 -29.02 17.01
C GLN A 115 22.54 -29.41 18.36
N LYS A 116 22.09 -28.79 19.45
CA LYS A 116 22.59 -29.07 20.82
C LYS A 116 21.77 -30.13 21.55
N CYS A 117 20.63 -30.53 20.99
CA CYS A 117 19.75 -31.59 21.49
C CYS A 117 20.11 -32.93 20.85
#